data_AF-A0A6C0UPT6-F1
#
_entry.id   AF-A0A6C0UPT6-F1
#
_cell.length_a   1.000
_cell.length_b   1.000
_cell.length_c   1.000
_cell.angle_alpha   90.00
_cell.angle_beta   90.00
_cell.angle_gamma   90.00
#
_symmetry.space_group_name_H-M   'P 1'
#
loop_
_entity.id
_entity.type
_entity.pdbx_description
1 polymer ?
#
loop_
_entity_poly.entity_id
_entity_poly.type
_entity_poly.pdbx_seq_one_letter_code
_entity_poly.pdbx_strand_id
1 'polypeptide(L)'
;MSGNLPPGVTPADIDRHYGGGIPDHEHEWVPVQGLSPILEDMAAIFHEQCRFEEIVDSYTDHQRDETYYETGAECEAERHYRFELAYVETEEERLDRDDIDQLDQENNKRFDTVIESVIAAEQGFPDEAEIVEIDPNRQQGQVVVRHDGVEIGYGPGGDEV
;
A
#
# COMPACT_ATOMS: atom_id res chain seq x y z
N MET A 1 -5.12 29.96 31.30
CA MET A 1 -5.12 31.43 31.19
C MET A 1 -6.16 31.78 30.13
N SER A 2 -7.22 32.52 30.48
CA SER A 2 -8.29 32.91 29.54
C SER A 2 -7.78 33.98 28.58
N GLY A 3 -7.51 33.61 27.32
CA GLY A 3 -7.29 34.56 26.24
C GLY A 3 -8.60 35.24 25.86
N ASN A 4 -8.53 36.54 25.53
CA ASN A 4 -9.66 37.31 25.00
C ASN A 4 -10.14 36.69 23.68
N LEU A 5 -11.24 35.94 23.71
CA LEU A 5 -11.87 35.42 22.50
C LEU A 5 -12.89 36.43 21.97
N PRO A 6 -13.06 36.55 20.64
CA PRO A 6 -14.10 37.39 20.05
C PRO A 6 -15.49 37.03 20.59
N PRO A 7 -16.42 38.00 20.71
CA PRO A 7 -17.78 37.71 21.14
C PRO A 7 -18.43 36.67 20.22
N GLY A 8 -18.91 35.56 20.78
CA GLY A 8 -19.49 34.46 20.01
C GLY A 8 -18.53 33.33 19.64
N VAL A 9 -17.26 33.41 20.04
CA VAL A 9 -16.28 32.32 19.89
C VAL A 9 -16.00 31.74 21.28
N THR A 10 -16.39 30.49 21.48
CA THR A 10 -16.08 29.73 22.69
C THR A 10 -14.68 29.10 22.59
N PRO A 11 -14.05 28.72 23.70
CA PRO A 11 -12.84 27.91 23.67
C PRO A 11 -13.03 26.61 22.87
N ALA A 12 -14.24 26.02 22.88
CA ALA A 12 -14.58 24.85 22.07
C ALA A 12 -14.59 25.16 20.56
N ASP A 13 -14.96 26.40 20.16
CA ASP A 13 -14.87 26.83 18.76
C ASP A 13 -13.42 27.04 18.30
N ILE A 14 -12.50 27.32 19.24
CA ILE A 14 -11.06 27.42 18.97
C ILE A 14 -10.41 26.06 18.93
N ASP A 15 -10.81 25.12 19.78
CA ASP A 15 -10.38 23.72 19.63
C ASP A 15 -10.88 23.15 18.29
N ARG A 16 -12.12 23.47 17.90
CA ARG A 16 -12.74 23.05 16.62
C ARG A 16 -12.19 23.75 15.36
N HIS A 17 -11.53 24.91 15.48
CA HIS A 17 -10.97 25.63 14.32
C HIS A 17 -9.44 25.73 14.31
N TYR A 18 -8.77 25.57 15.45
CA TYR A 18 -7.33 25.82 15.61
C TYR A 18 -6.63 24.92 16.64
N GLY A 19 -7.31 23.97 17.30
CA GLY A 19 -6.82 23.40 18.56
C GLY A 19 -7.24 21.96 18.83
N GLY A 20 -6.73 21.05 18.01
CA GLY A 20 -6.56 19.66 18.38
C GLY A 20 -5.73 19.05 17.28
N GLY A 21 -4.42 18.87 17.48
CA GLY A 21 -3.73 17.89 16.66
C GLY A 21 -4.53 16.60 16.72
N ILE A 22 -4.64 15.88 15.60
CA ILE A 22 -5.37 14.62 15.50
C ILE A 22 -5.08 13.82 16.78
N PRO A 23 -6.11 13.48 17.58
CA PRO A 23 -5.89 12.78 18.84
C PRO A 23 -5.08 11.51 18.57
N ASP A 24 -4.18 11.17 19.49
CA ASP A 24 -3.41 9.92 19.39
C ASP A 24 -4.39 8.75 19.26
N HIS A 25 -4.21 7.94 18.23
CA HIS A 25 -5.13 6.86 17.86
C HIS A 25 -4.35 5.68 17.30
N GLU A 26 -4.98 4.50 17.38
CA GLU A 26 -4.47 3.31 16.73
C GLU A 26 -4.70 3.42 15.21
N HIS A 27 -3.63 3.28 14.44
CA HIS A 27 -3.74 3.39 12.99
C HIS A 27 -4.40 2.14 12.40
N GLU A 28 -5.58 2.32 11.80
CA GLU A 28 -6.22 1.33 10.94
C GLU A 28 -5.81 1.62 9.50
N TRP A 29 -4.97 0.76 8.93
CA TRP A 29 -4.39 0.96 7.60
C TRP A 29 -5.30 0.34 6.54
N VAL A 30 -5.57 1.11 5.49
CA VAL A 30 -6.32 0.63 4.33
C VAL A 30 -5.58 0.99 3.04
N PRO A 31 -5.64 0.12 2.01
CA PRO A 31 -5.00 0.40 0.73
C PRO A 31 -5.61 1.62 0.03
N VAL A 32 -4.76 2.49 -0.54
CA VAL A 32 -5.19 3.70 -1.26
C VAL A 32 -5.74 3.37 -2.66
N GLN A 33 -5.11 2.40 -3.36
CA GLN A 33 -5.46 2.03 -4.74
C GLN A 33 -6.11 0.63 -4.81
N GLY A 34 -7.01 0.33 -3.88
CA GLY A 34 -7.48 -1.04 -3.70
C GLY A 34 -6.29 -1.99 -3.43
N LEU A 35 -6.42 -3.25 -3.77
CA LEU A 35 -5.32 -4.21 -3.55
C LEU A 35 -4.21 -4.12 -4.61
N SER A 36 -4.28 -3.21 -5.59
CA SER A 36 -3.30 -3.17 -6.67
C SER A 36 -2.01 -2.48 -6.18
N PRO A 37 -0.85 -3.18 -6.19
CA PRO A 37 0.43 -2.53 -5.94
C PRO A 37 0.86 -1.70 -7.15
N ILE A 38 1.88 -0.86 -6.94
CA ILE A 38 2.70 -0.30 -8.02
C ILE A 38 3.86 -1.26 -8.24
N LEU A 39 4.11 -1.69 -9.48
CA LEU A 39 5.30 -2.47 -9.82
C LEU A 39 6.39 -1.53 -10.35
N GLU A 40 7.50 -1.44 -9.63
CA GLU A 40 8.65 -0.60 -9.99
C GLU A 40 9.90 -1.10 -9.27
N ASP A 41 11.06 -0.93 -9.90
CA ASP A 41 12.37 -1.23 -9.31
C ASP A 41 12.49 -2.69 -8.82
N MET A 42 11.94 -3.65 -9.57
CA MET A 42 11.90 -5.07 -9.22
C MET A 42 11.13 -5.33 -7.91
N ALA A 43 10.16 -4.48 -7.58
CA ALA A 43 9.36 -4.60 -6.38
C ALA A 43 7.87 -4.34 -6.65
N ALA A 44 7.02 -5.01 -5.86
CA ALA A 44 5.61 -4.66 -5.73
C ALA A 44 5.41 -3.79 -4.49
N ILE A 45 5.02 -2.54 -4.68
CA ILE A 45 4.91 -1.51 -3.63
C ILE A 45 3.44 -1.26 -3.32
N PHE A 46 3.08 -1.44 -2.05
CA PHE A 46 1.75 -1.14 -1.53
C PHE A 46 1.75 0.21 -0.82
N HIS A 47 0.71 0.99 -1.09
CA HIS A 47 0.43 2.28 -0.43
C HIS A 47 -0.83 2.17 0.41
N GLU A 48 -0.69 2.44 1.71
CA GLU A 48 -1.79 2.45 2.66
C GLU A 48 -1.90 3.80 3.35
N GLN A 49 -3.14 4.21 3.62
CA GLN A 49 -3.47 5.38 4.41
C GLN A 49 -4.20 4.96 5.70
N CYS A 50 -4.08 5.78 6.73
CA CYS A 50 -4.91 5.62 7.92
C CYS A 50 -6.36 5.94 7.59
N ARG A 51 -7.30 5.09 8.02
CA ARG A 51 -8.74 5.32 7.86
C ARG A 51 -9.36 6.07 9.05
N PHE A 52 -8.56 6.52 10.00
CA PHE A 52 -9.09 7.20 11.18
C PHE A 52 -9.79 8.50 10.78
N GLU A 53 -11.05 8.59 11.21
CA GLU A 53 -11.90 9.76 11.08
C GLU A 53 -12.60 9.97 12.43
N GLU A 54 -12.45 11.17 13.00
CA GLU A 54 -13.08 11.52 14.26
C GLU A 54 -14.60 11.67 14.06
N ILE A 55 -15.40 10.93 14.83
CA ILE A 55 -16.86 11.14 14.89
C ILE A 55 -17.15 12.20 15.96
N VAL A 56 -17.59 13.38 15.54
CA VAL A 56 -17.86 14.52 16.45
C VAL A 56 -19.32 14.58 16.89
N ASP A 57 -20.25 14.05 16.10
CA ASP A 57 -21.66 13.93 16.48
C ASP A 57 -22.31 12.71 15.81
N SER A 58 -23.44 12.25 16.34
CA SER A 58 -24.27 11.22 15.72
C SER A 58 -25.75 11.47 15.96
N TYR A 59 -26.56 11.25 14.93
CA TYR A 59 -28.01 11.40 14.99
C TYR A 59 -28.69 10.15 14.44
N THR A 60 -29.67 9.61 15.16
CA THR A 60 -30.45 8.43 14.73
C THR A 60 -31.87 8.84 14.36
N ASP A 61 -32.27 8.60 13.11
CA ASP A 61 -33.65 8.72 12.65
C ASP A 61 -34.40 7.41 12.94
N HIS A 62 -35.15 7.38 14.05
CA HIS A 62 -35.95 6.22 14.45
C HIS A 62 -37.12 5.89 13.51
N GLN A 63 -37.52 6.79 12.61
CA GLN A 63 -38.55 6.48 11.62
C GLN A 63 -38.00 5.65 10.46
N ARG A 64 -36.70 5.82 10.16
CA ARG A 64 -35.99 5.12 9.08
C ARG A 64 -35.06 4.01 9.57
N ASP A 65 -34.83 3.96 10.88
CA ASP A 65 -33.86 3.05 11.51
C ASP A 65 -32.44 3.27 10.96
N GLU A 66 -32.06 4.54 10.75
CA GLU A 66 -30.77 4.95 10.19
C GLU A 66 -30.01 5.86 11.16
N THR A 67 -28.70 5.63 11.30
CA THR A 67 -27.80 6.50 12.08
C THR A 67 -26.87 7.25 11.13
N TYR A 68 -26.77 8.56 11.34
CA TYR A 68 -25.91 9.48 10.61
C TYR A 68 -24.81 9.98 11.55
N TYR A 69 -23.63 10.22 10.99
CA TYR A 69 -22.45 10.68 11.73
C TYR A 69 -21.98 12.03 11.17
N GLU A 70 -21.60 12.95 12.05
CA GLU A 70 -20.83 14.15 11.68
C GLU A 70 -19.37 13.86 12.00
N THR A 71 -18.48 14.20 11.07
CA THR A 71 -17.06 13.88 11.15
C THR A 71 -16.19 15.13 11.32
N GLY A 72 -15.07 14.96 12.02
CA GLY A 72 -14.15 16.00 12.48
C GLY A 72 -12.77 15.87 11.82
N ALA A 73 -11.73 15.71 12.64
CA ALA A 73 -10.36 15.54 12.12
C ALA A 73 -10.18 14.18 11.44
N GLU A 74 -9.42 14.17 10.33
CA GLU A 74 -8.99 12.98 9.61
C GLU A 74 -7.48 12.76 9.82
N CYS A 75 -7.04 11.50 9.82
CA CYS A 75 -5.62 11.18 9.86
C CYS A 75 -5.02 11.10 8.45
N GLU A 76 -4.07 11.99 8.14
CA GLU A 76 -3.33 12.00 6.87
C GLU A 76 -2.08 11.09 6.89
N ALA A 77 -1.96 10.19 7.87
CA ALA A 77 -0.80 9.30 7.95
C ALA A 77 -0.83 8.28 6.82
N GLU A 78 0.30 8.14 6.13
CA GLU A 78 0.49 7.18 5.06
C GLU A 78 1.69 6.27 5.36
N ARG A 79 1.65 5.05 4.85
CA ARG A 79 2.81 4.16 4.87
C ARG A 79 2.94 3.39 3.56
N HIS A 80 4.16 2.95 3.31
CA HIS A 80 4.52 2.14 2.16
C HIS A 80 5.26 0.90 2.64
N TYR A 81 5.01 -0.23 2.00
CA TYR A 81 5.83 -1.42 2.14
C TYR A 81 6.01 -2.08 0.78
N ARG A 82 7.08 -2.88 0.66
CA ARG A 82 7.53 -3.45 -0.60
C ARG A 82 7.68 -4.94 -0.49
N PHE A 83 7.31 -5.64 -1.56
CA PHE A 83 7.68 -7.02 -1.81
C PHE A 83 8.77 -7.01 -2.88
N GLU A 84 9.88 -7.65 -2.60
CA GLU A 84 11.04 -7.71 -3.49
C GLU A 84 10.84 -8.84 -4.51
N LEU A 85 11.50 -8.75 -5.66
CA LEU A 85 11.56 -9.84 -6.63
C LEU A 85 12.03 -11.13 -5.93
N ALA A 86 11.17 -12.15 -6.00
CA ALA A 86 11.39 -13.45 -5.39
C ALA A 86 11.78 -14.49 -6.43
N TYR A 87 11.16 -14.46 -7.61
CA TYR A 87 11.49 -15.35 -8.72
C TYR A 87 11.02 -14.82 -10.07
N VAL A 88 11.62 -15.36 -11.13
CA VAL A 88 11.16 -15.25 -12.51
C VAL A 88 11.06 -16.65 -13.10
N GLU A 89 9.90 -17.01 -13.63
CA GLU A 89 9.60 -18.32 -14.20
C GLU A 89 9.25 -18.21 -15.68
N THR A 90 9.93 -19.02 -16.49
CA THR A 90 9.76 -19.12 -17.95
C THR A 90 9.36 -20.56 -18.31
N GLU A 91 9.09 -20.82 -19.59
CA GLU A 91 8.84 -22.20 -20.06
C GLU A 91 10.04 -23.15 -19.86
N GLU A 92 11.26 -22.62 -19.78
CA GLU A 92 12.49 -23.41 -19.68
C GLU A 92 12.88 -23.72 -18.23
N GLU A 93 12.77 -22.71 -17.37
CA GLU A 93 13.23 -22.77 -15.98
C GLU A 93 12.58 -21.71 -15.10
N ARG A 94 12.65 -21.96 -13.79
CA ARG A 94 12.34 -21.00 -12.73
C ARG A 94 13.65 -20.59 -12.08
N LEU A 95 13.90 -19.30 -12.05
CA LEU A 95 15.05 -18.69 -11.40
C LEU A 95 14.58 -17.99 -10.14
N ASP A 96 15.07 -18.41 -8.98
CA ASP A 96 14.85 -17.67 -7.75
C ASP A 96 15.80 -16.47 -7.65
N ARG A 97 15.64 -15.67 -6.60
CA ARG A 97 16.49 -14.50 -6.36
C ARG A 97 17.98 -14.85 -6.30
N ASP A 98 18.35 -15.96 -5.67
CA ASP A 98 19.76 -16.35 -5.53
C ASP A 98 20.35 -16.74 -6.90
N ASP A 99 19.56 -17.42 -7.74
CA ASP A 99 19.93 -17.73 -9.13
C ASP A 99 20.12 -16.44 -9.96
N ILE A 100 19.21 -15.47 -9.83
CA ILE A 100 19.27 -14.18 -10.53
C ILE A 100 20.50 -13.38 -10.10
N ASP A 101 20.76 -13.31 -8.79
CA ASP A 101 21.93 -12.65 -8.22
C ASP A 101 23.24 -13.31 -8.68
N GLN A 102 23.25 -14.64 -8.83
CA GLN A 102 24.39 -15.36 -9.38
C GLN A 102 24.62 -15.03 -10.86
N LEU A 103 23.56 -14.92 -11.67
CA LEU A 103 23.68 -14.55 -13.09
C LEU A 103 24.29 -13.16 -13.28
N ASP A 104 23.94 -12.20 -12.43
CA ASP A 104 24.54 -10.85 -12.42
C ASP A 104 26.05 -10.92 -12.11
N GLN A 105 26.42 -11.64 -11.05
CA GLN A 105 27.82 -11.79 -10.61
C GLN A 105 28.70 -12.45 -11.68
N GLU A 106 28.15 -13.40 -12.44
CA GLU A 106 28.84 -14.07 -13.54
C GLU A 106 28.88 -13.23 -14.82
N ASN A 107 28.24 -12.06 -14.84
CA ASN A 107 28.02 -11.22 -16.02
C ASN A 107 27.41 -12.04 -17.17
N ASN A 108 26.45 -12.89 -16.81
CA ASN A 108 25.79 -13.79 -17.74
C ASN A 108 24.73 -13.01 -18.52
N LYS A 109 24.75 -13.10 -19.85
CA LYS A 109 23.78 -12.41 -20.72
C LYS A 109 22.31 -12.75 -20.41
N ARG A 110 22.06 -13.89 -19.77
CA ARG A 110 20.72 -14.27 -19.32
C ARG A 110 20.17 -13.30 -18.27
N PHE A 111 21.03 -12.70 -17.44
CA PHE A 111 20.63 -11.69 -16.48
C PHE A 111 19.92 -10.52 -17.17
N ASP A 112 20.53 -9.95 -18.22
CA ASP A 112 19.92 -8.85 -18.98
C ASP A 112 18.52 -9.25 -19.52
N THR A 113 18.38 -10.47 -20.04
CA THR A 113 17.08 -10.97 -20.56
C THR A 113 16.03 -11.13 -19.46
N VAL A 114 16.41 -11.63 -18.29
CA VAL A 114 15.52 -11.75 -17.14
C VAL A 114 15.05 -10.36 -16.68
N ILE A 115 15.99 -9.42 -16.52
CA ILE A 115 15.68 -8.06 -16.09
C ILE A 115 14.81 -7.32 -17.12
N GLU A 116 15.09 -7.45 -18.41
CA GLU A 116 14.25 -6.89 -19.47
C GLU A 116 12.81 -7.42 -19.40
N SER A 117 12.63 -8.71 -19.07
CA SER A 117 11.30 -9.32 -18.92
C SER A 117 10.55 -8.77 -17.71
N VAL A 118 11.25 -8.56 -16.58
CA VAL A 118 10.68 -7.93 -15.38
C VAL A 118 10.26 -6.50 -15.70
N ILE A 119 11.14 -5.68 -16.28
CA ILE A 119 10.84 -4.30 -16.65
C ILE A 119 9.65 -4.21 -17.61
N ALA A 120 9.55 -5.12 -18.58
CA ALA A 120 8.41 -5.17 -19.50
C ALA A 120 7.09 -5.45 -18.77
N ALA A 121 7.09 -6.40 -17.82
CA ALA A 121 5.91 -6.69 -17.01
C ALA A 121 5.52 -5.52 -16.10
N GLU A 122 6.49 -4.83 -15.50
CA GLU A 122 6.26 -3.63 -14.68
C GLU A 122 5.62 -2.51 -15.50
N GLN A 123 6.13 -2.26 -16.71
CA GLN A 123 5.58 -1.23 -17.61
C GLN A 123 4.19 -1.58 -18.15
N GLY A 124 3.92 -2.86 -18.35
CA GLY A 124 2.62 -3.36 -18.82
C GLY A 124 1.57 -3.45 -17.71
N PHE A 125 1.95 -3.44 -16.44
CA PHE A 125 1.00 -3.58 -15.34
C PHE A 125 0.21 -2.29 -15.07
N PRO A 126 -1.10 -2.37 -14.77
CA PRO A 126 -1.94 -3.57 -14.68
C PRO A 126 -2.67 -3.92 -15.99
N ASP A 127 -2.50 -3.16 -17.06
CA ASP A 127 -3.38 -3.22 -18.24
C ASP A 127 -3.03 -4.36 -19.22
N GLU A 128 -1.74 -4.70 -19.34
CA GLU A 128 -1.18 -5.70 -20.27
C GLU A 128 -0.72 -6.97 -19.54
N ALA A 129 -0.43 -6.89 -18.25
CA ALA A 129 -0.05 -8.02 -17.42
C ALA A 129 -1.27 -8.73 -16.81
N GLU A 130 -1.25 -10.06 -16.79
CA GLU A 130 -2.24 -10.89 -16.08
C GLU A 130 -1.90 -10.90 -14.58
N ILE A 131 -2.88 -10.56 -13.75
CA ILE A 131 -2.78 -10.68 -12.29
C ILE A 131 -3.12 -12.12 -11.90
N VAL A 132 -2.11 -12.88 -11.45
CA VAL A 132 -2.28 -14.27 -11.00
C VAL A 132 -2.68 -14.29 -9.53
N GLU A 133 -1.95 -13.55 -8.68
CA GLU A 133 -2.19 -13.50 -7.25
C GLU A 133 -1.77 -12.15 -6.64
N ILE A 134 -2.55 -11.65 -5.70
CA ILE A 134 -2.19 -10.52 -4.84
C ILE A 134 -2.63 -10.86 -3.42
N ASP A 135 -1.68 -11.19 -2.55
CA ASP A 135 -1.86 -11.26 -1.10
C ASP A 135 -1.00 -10.16 -0.45
N PRO A 136 -1.60 -9.07 0.06
CA PRO A 136 -0.87 -7.96 0.67
C PRO A 136 -0.31 -8.29 2.07
N ASN A 137 -0.44 -9.53 2.57
CA ASN A 137 0.06 -9.91 3.88
C ASN A 137 1.59 -9.72 4.00
N ARG A 138 2.00 -8.71 4.77
CA ARG A 138 3.40 -8.30 4.92
C ARG A 138 4.37 -9.37 5.40
N GLN A 139 3.89 -10.45 6.02
CA GLN A 139 4.74 -11.50 6.57
C GLN A 139 4.83 -12.75 5.69
N GLN A 140 3.76 -13.05 4.94
CA GLN A 140 3.59 -14.35 4.27
C GLN A 140 2.95 -14.25 2.89
N GLY A 141 2.49 -13.06 2.49
CA GLY A 141 1.82 -12.82 1.23
C GLY A 141 2.80 -12.82 0.06
N GLN A 142 2.25 -12.66 -1.13
CA GLN A 142 3.00 -12.55 -2.37
C GLN A 142 2.21 -11.81 -3.44
N VAL A 143 2.90 -11.29 -4.44
CA VAL A 143 2.31 -10.74 -5.66
C VAL A 143 2.85 -11.55 -6.83
N VAL A 144 1.97 -12.11 -7.65
CA VAL A 144 2.34 -12.89 -8.83
C VAL A 144 1.64 -12.30 -10.04
N VAL A 145 2.44 -11.94 -11.03
CA VAL A 145 1.97 -11.41 -12.31
C VAL A 145 2.54 -12.24 -13.45
N ARG A 146 1.81 -12.29 -14.56
CA ARG A 146 2.26 -12.96 -15.78
C ARG A 146 2.21 -12.00 -16.96
N HIS A 147 3.29 -11.92 -17.71
CA HIS A 147 3.41 -11.07 -18.88
C HIS A 147 4.23 -11.79 -19.96
N ASP A 148 3.73 -11.83 -21.20
CA ASP A 148 4.40 -12.48 -22.34
C ASP A 148 4.89 -13.93 -22.08
N GLY A 149 4.13 -14.70 -21.31
CA GLY A 149 4.47 -16.09 -20.97
C GLY A 149 5.53 -16.25 -19.87
N VAL A 150 5.97 -15.14 -19.26
CA VAL A 150 6.86 -15.11 -18.10
C VAL A 150 6.02 -14.82 -16.85
N GLU A 151 6.20 -15.62 -15.81
CA GLU A 151 5.59 -15.39 -14.50
C GLU A 151 6.62 -14.79 -13.54
N ILE A 152 6.25 -13.72 -12.86
CA ILE A 152 7.11 -12.96 -11.97
C ILE A 152 6.45 -12.93 -10.60
N GLY A 153 7.18 -13.40 -9.59
CA GLY A 153 6.73 -13.37 -8.20
C GLY A 153 7.52 -12.38 -7.37
N TYR A 154 6.80 -11.61 -6.56
CA TYR A 154 7.33 -10.73 -5.54
C TYR A 154 6.88 -11.24 -4.17
N GLY A 155 7.80 -11.26 -3.22
CA GLY A 155 7.54 -11.72 -1.85
C GLY A 155 8.06 -10.75 -0.80
N PRO A 156 7.65 -10.90 0.48
CA PRO A 156 8.28 -10.19 1.57
C PRO A 156 9.77 -10.51 1.53
N GLY A 157 10.60 -9.48 1.30
CA GLY A 157 12.05 -9.62 1.32
C GLY A 157 12.44 -10.35 2.60
N GLY A 158 13.30 -11.36 2.48
CA GLY A 158 13.75 -12.15 3.61
C GLY A 158 14.58 -11.29 4.57
N ASP A 159 13.93 -10.50 5.41
CA ASP A 159 14.50 -10.08 6.67
C ASP A 159 14.46 -11.32 7.58
N GLU A 160 15.57 -12.06 7.60
CA GLU A 160 15.88 -12.91 8.73
C GLU A 160 15.68 -12.07 10.01
N VAL A 161 14.79 -12.55 10.88
CA VAL A 161 14.48 -11.99 12.20
C VAL A 161 15.74 -11.74 13.02
#